data_AF-A0A6L7GC21-F1
#
_entry.id   AF-A0A6L7GC21-F1
#
_cell.length_a   1.000
_cell.length_b   1.000
_cell.length_c   1.000
_cell.angle_alpha   90.00
_cell.angle_beta   90.00
_cell.angle_gamma   90.00
#
_symmetry.space_group_name_H-M   'P 1'
#
loop_
_entity.id
_entity.type
_entity.pdbx_description
1 polymer ?
#
loop_
_entity_poly.entity_id
_entity_poly.type
_entity_poly.pdbx_seq_one_letter_code
_entity_poly.pdbx_strand_id
1 'polypeptide(L)'
;MSDPTKDPAVIGGLAEALRAWRETLPEQFFALLLSGVAGAWVRAVFLPEMRLVRRLVEALAGVCSAMTLGWLLGAILDGWTDAGTPAYCGAAFAMGEGG
;
A
#
# COMPACT_ATOMS: atom_id res chain seq x y z
N MET A 1 1.30 2.43 30.11
CA MET A 1 0.46 2.54 28.89
C MET A 1 0.97 1.46 27.94
N SER A 2 0.19 0.40 27.71
CA SER A 2 0.58 -0.73 26.85
C SER A 2 0.72 -0.24 25.40
N ASP A 3 1.75 -0.69 24.69
CA ASP A 3 1.99 -0.34 23.29
C ASP A 3 0.86 -0.93 22.41
N PRO A 4 0.01 -0.11 21.79
CA PRO A 4 -1.15 -0.59 21.02
C PRO A 4 -0.73 -1.40 19.78
N THR A 5 0.53 -1.30 19.33
CA THR A 5 1.04 -2.10 18.20
C THR A 5 1.32 -3.55 18.57
N LYS A 6 1.30 -3.90 19.86
CA LYS A 6 1.54 -5.26 20.37
C LYS A 6 0.29 -5.88 21.00
N ASP A 7 -0.83 -5.15 20.97
CA ASP A 7 -2.10 -5.64 21.48
C ASP A 7 -2.65 -6.71 20.52
N PRO A 8 -2.80 -7.97 20.96
CA PRO A 8 -3.29 -9.05 20.12
C PRO A 8 -4.68 -8.77 19.55
N ALA A 9 -5.50 -7.94 20.21
CA ALA A 9 -6.81 -7.54 19.69
C ALA A 9 -6.69 -6.63 18.45
N VAL A 10 -5.73 -5.70 18.44
CA VAL A 10 -5.49 -4.80 17.31
C VAL A 10 -4.94 -5.58 16.11
N ILE A 11 -4.00 -6.49 16.36
CA ILE A 11 -3.43 -7.36 15.32
C ILE A 11 -4.50 -8.30 14.75
N GLY A 12 -5.35 -8.87 15.62
CA GLY A 12 -6.49 -9.70 15.22
C GLY A 12 -7.48 -8.96 14.33
N GLY A 13 -7.89 -7.74 14.72
CA GLY A 13 -8.82 -6.93 13.95
C GLY A 13 -8.28 -6.50 12.58
N LEU A 14 -6.98 -6.17 12.48
CA LEU A 14 -6.34 -5.89 11.18
C LEU A 14 -6.35 -7.12 10.27
N ALA A 15 -6.04 -8.30 10.82
CA ALA A 15 -6.05 -9.54 10.06
C ALA A 15 -7.44 -9.89 9.53
N GLU A 16 -8.49 -9.64 10.32
CA GLU A 16 -9.88 -9.81 9.88
C GLU A 16 -10.26 -8.82 8.78
N ALA A 17 -9.89 -7.55 8.92
CA ALA A 17 -10.13 -6.54 7.88
C ALA A 17 -9.43 -6.91 6.56
N LEU A 18 -8.17 -7.37 6.63
CA LEU A 18 -7.42 -7.82 5.45
C LEU A 18 -8.07 -9.03 4.78
N ARG A 19 -8.58 -10.00 5.56
CA ARG A 19 -9.30 -11.15 5.01
C ARG A 19 -10.60 -10.71 4.35
N ALA A 20 -11.39 -9.87 5.01
CA ALA A 20 -12.64 -9.36 4.45
C ALA A 20 -12.41 -8.59 3.14
N TRP A 21 -11.35 -7.76 3.08
CA TRP A 21 -10.98 -7.05 1.86
C TRP A 21 -10.49 -7.97 0.76
N ARG A 22 -9.72 -9.01 1.08
CA ARG A 22 -9.30 -10.01 0.09
C ARG A 22 -10.48 -10.75 -0.53
N GLU A 23 -11.52 -11.01 0.23
CA GLU A 23 -12.73 -11.71 -0.24
C GLU A 23 -13.67 -10.81 -1.04
N THR A 24 -13.66 -9.50 -0.79
CA THR A 24 -14.58 -8.54 -1.43
C THR A 24 -13.97 -7.81 -2.62
N LEU A 25 -12.65 -7.58 -2.63
CA LEU A 25 -11.98 -6.86 -3.70
C LEU A 25 -11.50 -7.80 -4.80
N PRO A 26 -11.52 -7.37 -6.08
CA PRO A 26 -10.81 -8.06 -7.14
C PRO A 26 -9.33 -8.24 -6.80
N GLU A 27 -8.75 -9.37 -7.20
CA GLU A 27 -7.37 -9.72 -6.85
C GLU A 27 -6.36 -8.63 -7.23
N GLN A 28 -6.48 -8.03 -8.42
CA GLN A 28 -5.59 -6.95 -8.84
C GLN A 28 -5.72 -5.72 -7.94
N PHE A 29 -6.93 -5.38 -7.50
CA PHE A 29 -7.18 -4.25 -6.60
C PHE A 29 -6.62 -4.49 -5.21
N PHE A 30 -6.79 -5.71 -4.67
CA PHE A 30 -6.21 -6.07 -3.38
C PHE A 30 -4.68 -6.05 -3.42
N ALA A 31 -4.10 -6.59 -4.50
CA ALA A 31 -2.65 -6.62 -4.70
C ALA A 31 -2.06 -5.21 -4.88
N LEU A 32 -2.77 -4.34 -5.61
CA LEU A 32 -2.44 -2.93 -5.78
C LEU A 32 -2.47 -2.15 -4.46
N LEU A 33 -3.53 -2.34 -3.66
CA LEU A 33 -3.65 -1.70 -2.35
C LEU A 33 -2.55 -2.17 -1.39
N LEU A 34 -2.29 -3.47 -1.32
CA LEU A 34 -1.29 -4.03 -0.42
C LEU A 34 0.14 -3.59 -0.79
N SER A 35 0.48 -3.63 -2.08
CA SER A 35 1.79 -3.20 -2.57
C SER A 35 1.99 -1.68 -2.46
N GLY A 36 0.95 -0.89 -2.71
CA GLY A 36 0.96 0.56 -2.51
C GLY A 36 1.19 0.96 -1.05
N VAL A 37 0.51 0.29 -0.12
CA VAL A 37 0.74 0.46 1.33
C VAL A 37 2.15 0.06 1.73
N ALA A 38 2.67 -1.04 1.16
CA ALA A 38 4.05 -1.46 1.42
C ALA A 38 5.07 -0.40 0.98
N GLY A 39 4.90 0.18 -0.21
CA GLY A 39 5.77 1.26 -0.71
C GLY A 39 5.70 2.52 0.15
N ALA A 40 4.48 2.95 0.51
CA ALA A 40 4.31 4.10 1.39
C ALA A 40 4.90 3.88 2.79
N TRP A 41 4.86 2.64 3.29
CA TRP A 41 5.46 2.27 4.58
C TRP A 41 6.98 2.34 4.55
N VAL A 42 7.63 1.77 3.53
CA VAL A 42 9.09 1.83 3.37
C VAL A 42 9.53 3.29 3.33
N ARG A 43 8.91 4.14 2.51
CA ARG A 43 9.12 5.59 2.53
C ARG A 43 9.00 6.16 3.95
N ALA A 44 7.91 5.89 4.65
CA ALA A 44 7.66 6.42 5.99
C ALA A 44 8.73 5.98 7.01
N VAL A 45 9.29 4.79 6.87
CA VAL A 45 10.38 4.29 7.71
C VAL A 45 11.69 5.00 7.40
N PHE A 46 12.01 5.18 6.11
CA PHE A 46 13.30 5.72 5.67
C PHE A 46 13.36 7.25 5.55
N LEU A 47 12.23 7.97 5.63
CA LEU A 47 12.24 9.44 5.59
C LEU A 47 12.92 10.06 6.82
N PRO A 48 13.89 10.97 6.66
CA PRO A 48 14.58 11.61 7.79
C PRO A 48 13.72 12.62 8.59
N GLU A 49 12.47 12.88 8.17
CA GLU A 49 11.53 13.80 8.82
C GLU A 49 11.31 13.51 10.32
N MET A 50 11.70 14.45 11.18
CA MET A 50 11.50 14.36 12.64
C MET A 50 10.04 14.50 13.08
N ARG A 51 9.14 15.04 12.24
CA ARG A 51 7.73 15.27 12.59
C ARG A 51 6.86 14.10 12.14
N LEU A 52 6.40 13.31 13.12
CA LEU A 52 5.51 12.16 12.91
C LEU A 52 4.27 12.49 12.06
N VAL A 53 3.64 13.65 12.31
CA VAL A 53 2.45 14.09 11.56
C VAL A 53 2.74 14.21 10.06
N ARG A 54 3.90 14.75 9.70
CA ARG A 54 4.28 14.92 8.29
C ARG A 54 4.56 13.58 7.63
N ARG A 55 5.26 12.67 8.32
CA ARG A 55 5.46 11.28 7.87
C ARG A 55 4.14 10.57 7.57
N LEU A 56 3.12 10.75 8.43
CA LEU A 56 1.81 10.14 8.23
C LEU A 56 1.05 10.75 7.04
N VAL A 57 1.10 12.06 6.86
CA VAL A 57 0.46 12.74 5.72
C VAL A 57 1.11 12.31 4.41
N GLU A 58 2.44 12.23 4.36
CA GLU A 58 3.16 11.77 3.18
C GLU A 58 2.95 10.28 2.90
N ALA A 59 2.85 9.44 3.94
CA ALA A 59 2.47 8.04 3.77
C ALA A 59 1.05 7.89 3.20
N LEU A 60 0.09 8.69 3.69
CA LEU A 60 -1.28 8.70 3.15
C LEU A 60 -1.32 9.19 1.70
N ALA A 61 -0.53 10.22 1.36
CA ALA A 61 -0.37 10.69 -0.01
C ALA A 61 0.21 9.57 -0.89
N GLY A 62 1.23 8.86 -0.41
CA GLY A 62 1.83 7.68 -1.06
C GLY A 62 0.79 6.59 -1.36
N VAL A 63 -0.05 6.23 -0.39
CA VAL A 63 -1.11 5.23 -0.62
C VAL A 63 -2.13 5.71 -1.67
N CYS A 64 -2.58 6.97 -1.59
CA CYS A 64 -3.51 7.53 -2.59
C CYS A 64 -2.89 7.57 -3.99
N SER A 65 -1.62 7.96 -4.10
CA SER A 65 -0.86 7.96 -5.35
C SER A 65 -0.68 6.53 -5.88
N ALA A 66 -0.37 5.56 -5.02
CA ALA A 66 -0.26 4.16 -5.39
C ALA A 66 -1.58 3.59 -5.94
N MET A 67 -2.71 3.94 -5.34
CA MET A 67 -4.01 3.47 -5.83
C MET A 67 -4.40 4.06 -7.18
N THR A 68 -4.11 5.35 -7.40
CA THR A 68 -4.52 6.06 -8.61
C THR A 68 -3.51 5.88 -9.74
N LEU A 69 -2.26 6.30 -9.52
CA LEU A 69 -1.18 6.23 -10.51
C LEU A 69 -0.65 4.80 -10.66
N GLY A 70 -0.62 4.01 -9.59
CA GLY A 70 -0.21 2.61 -9.68
C GLY A 70 -1.17 1.76 -10.50
N TRP A 71 -2.48 2.07 -10.49
CA TRP A 71 -3.43 1.36 -11.35
C TRP A 71 -3.22 1.72 -12.82
N LEU A 72 -3.06 3.02 -13.12
CA LEU A 72 -2.79 3.49 -14.48
C LEU A 72 -1.46 2.95 -15.02
N LEU A 73 -0.39 3.04 -14.24
CA LEU A 73 0.93 2.52 -14.61
C LEU A 73 0.89 1.00 -14.73
N GLY A 74 0.20 0.32 -13.81
CA GLY A 74 0.01 -1.13 -13.85
C GLY A 74 -0.67 -1.59 -15.14
N ALA A 75 -1.73 -0.90 -15.57
CA ALA A 75 -2.43 -1.20 -16.82
C ALA A 75 -1.55 -0.98 -18.06
N ILE A 76 -0.70 0.05 -18.07
CA ILE A 76 0.25 0.29 -19.17
C ILE A 76 1.30 -0.83 -19.20
N LEU A 77 1.89 -1.16 -18.05
CA LEU A 77 2.91 -2.21 -17.94
C LEU A 77 2.34 -3.57 -18.32
N ASP A 78 1.14 -3.90 -17.87
CA ASP A 78 0.43 -5.13 -18.21
C ASP A 78 0.18 -5.19 -19.73
N GLY A 79 -0.29 -4.10 -20.35
CA GLY A 79 -0.47 -4.04 -21.80
C GLY A 79 0.80 -4.23 -22.64
N TRP A 80 1.98 -4.02 -22.05
CA TRP A 80 3.28 -4.24 -22.73
C TRP A 80 3.92 -5.58 -22.42
N THR A 81 3.68 -6.12 -21.23
CA THR A 81 4.41 -7.27 -20.69
C THR A 81 3.55 -8.51 -20.52
N ASP A 82 2.22 -8.37 -20.60
CA ASP A 82 1.23 -9.41 -20.30
C ASP A 82 1.46 -10.05 -18.92
N ALA A 83 1.98 -9.25 -17.98
CA ALA A 83 2.44 -9.73 -16.68
C ALA A 83 1.32 -9.84 -15.65
N GLY A 84 0.12 -9.33 -15.91
CA GLY A 84 -1.05 -9.38 -15.03
C GLY A 84 -0.81 -8.69 -13.69
N THR A 85 -1.29 -9.32 -12.61
CA THR A 85 -1.19 -8.83 -11.23
C THR A 85 0.21 -8.33 -10.82
N PRO A 86 1.33 -9.02 -11.15
CA PRO A 86 2.68 -8.50 -10.97
C PRO A 86 2.94 -7.07 -11.48
N ALA A 87 2.40 -6.69 -12.64
CA ALA A 87 2.56 -5.34 -13.19
C ALA A 87 1.91 -4.28 -12.29
N TYR A 88 0.70 -4.56 -11.80
CA TYR A 88 -0.02 -3.70 -10.87
C TYR A 88 0.67 -3.62 -9.51
N CYS A 89 1.23 -4.72 -9.00
CA CYS A 89 2.03 -4.74 -7.78
C CYS A 89 3.27 -3.84 -7.88
N GLY A 90 4.05 -4.00 -8.95
CA GLY A 90 5.28 -3.22 -9.13
C GLY A 90 4.98 -1.73 -9.31
N ALA A 91 3.96 -1.42 -10.12
CA ALA A 91 3.51 -0.05 -10.33
C ALA A 91 3.02 0.63 -9.03
N ALA A 92 2.17 -0.06 -8.27
CA ALA A 92 1.62 0.50 -7.03
C ALA A 92 2.68 0.63 -5.93
N PHE A 93 3.59 -0.32 -5.79
CA PHE A 93 4.74 -0.19 -4.88
C PHE A 93 5.59 1.04 -5.22
N ALA A 94 6.00 1.18 -6.49
CA ALA A 94 6.82 2.30 -6.93
C ALA A 94 6.12 3.66 -6.71
N MET A 95 4.82 3.73 -6.98
CA MET A 95 4.02 4.94 -6.76
C MET A 95 3.79 5.21 -5.26
N GLY A 96 3.73 4.17 -4.42
CA GLY A 96 3.64 4.29 -2.97
C GLY A 96 4.91 4.88 -2.34
N GLU A 97 6.07 4.50 -2.85
CA GLU A 97 7.36 5.07 -2.45
C GLU A 97 7.52 6.52 -2.93
N GLY A 98 7.10 6.81 -4.17
CA GLY A 98 7.35 8.08 -4.83
C GLY A 98 6.36 9.20 -4.51
N GLY A 99 5.18 8.86 -3.96
CA GLY A 99 4.03 9.78 -3.80
C GLY A 99 4.18 10.90 -2.78
#